data_AF-A0A7R9H8M3-F1
#
_entry.id   AF-A0A7R9H8M3-F1
#
_cell.length_a   1.000
_cell.length_b   1.000
_cell.length_c   1.000
_cell.angle_alpha   90.00
_cell.angle_beta   90.00
_cell.angle_gamma   90.00
#
_symmetry.space_group_name_H-M   'P 1'
#
loop_
_entity.id
_entity.type
_entity.pdbx_description
1 polymer ?
#
loop_
_entity_poly.entity_id
_entity_poly.type
_entity_poly.pdbx_seq_one_letter_code
_entity_poly.pdbx_strand_id
1 'polypeptide(L)'
;LIFRENMPSHFKVKEYCPLVFRNLRERFGIDDLDYKESMTRSQPVLVDSPGKSGAKFYQSYDRLFIVKTLTSEEVERMHSFLKQYHPVS
;
A
#
# COMPACT_ATOMS: atom_id res chain seq x y z
N LEU A 1 -22.33 -6.73 14.38
CA LEU A 1 -23.10 -6.11 13.28
C LEU A 1 -22.11 -5.15 12.61
N ILE A 2 -21.48 -5.31 11.45
CA ILE A 2 -21.71 -6.02 10.18
C ILE A 2 -20.29 -6.30 9.64
N PHE A 3 -19.86 -7.55 9.49
CA PHE A 3 -18.57 -7.86 8.83
C PHE A 3 -18.75 -8.77 7.60
N ARG A 4 -19.92 -9.40 7.43
CA ARG A 4 -20.17 -10.34 6.33
C ARG A 4 -20.79 -9.72 5.08
N GLU A 5 -21.43 -8.56 5.15
CA GLU A 5 -22.10 -7.97 3.97
C GLU A 5 -21.18 -7.08 3.12
N ASN A 6 -19.99 -6.72 3.60
CA ASN A 6 -19.12 -5.74 2.94
C ASN A 6 -17.89 -6.34 2.24
N MET A 7 -17.64 -7.66 2.37
CA MET A 7 -16.50 -8.32 1.74
C MET A 7 -16.99 -9.34 0.69
N PRO A 8 -16.34 -9.43 -0.49
CA PRO A 8 -16.68 -10.44 -1.48
C PRO A 8 -16.62 -11.85 -0.90
N SER A 9 -17.51 -12.75 -1.34
CA SER A 9 -17.51 -14.16 -0.89
C SER A 9 -16.21 -14.90 -1.22
N HIS A 10 -15.48 -14.43 -2.24
CA HIS A 10 -14.17 -14.96 -2.64
C HIS A 10 -13.21 -13.82 -2.94
N PHE A 11 -12.17 -13.68 -2.12
CA PHE A 11 -11.03 -12.81 -2.39
C PHE A 11 -9.75 -13.43 -1.83
N LYS A 12 -8.60 -13.01 -2.37
CA LYS A 12 -7.27 -13.39 -1.86
C LYS A 12 -6.45 -12.12 -1.64
N VAL A 13 -5.70 -12.08 -0.56
CA VAL A 13 -4.77 -11.00 -0.25
C VAL A 13 -3.37 -11.59 -0.19
N LYS A 14 -2.39 -10.85 -0.74
CA LYS A 14 -0.98 -11.20 -0.68
C LYS A 14 -0.20 -9.95 -0.29
N GLU A 15 0.70 -10.11 0.67
CA GLU A 15 1.68 -9.10 1.03
C GLU A 15 3.06 -9.53 0.52
N TYR A 16 3.82 -8.57 -0.01
CA TYR A 16 5.17 -8.80 -0.53
C TYR A 16 6.19 -8.30 0.48
N CYS A 17 7.16 -9.14 0.86
CA CYS A 17 8.27 -8.77 1.74
C CYS A 17 7.85 -8.04 3.04
N PRO A 18 6.93 -8.60 3.86
CA PRO A 18 6.31 -7.89 4.99
C PRO A 18 7.33 -7.30 5.99
N LEU A 19 8.39 -8.04 6.30
CA LEU A 19 9.43 -7.57 7.23
C LEU A 19 10.23 -6.39 6.66
N VAL A 20 10.48 -6.37 5.35
CA VAL A 20 11.18 -5.26 4.69
C VAL A 20 10.33 -3.99 4.76
N PHE A 21 9.04 -4.08 4.48
CA PHE A 21 8.14 -2.93 4.55
C PHE A 21 7.85 -2.48 5.99
N ARG A 22 7.87 -3.38 6.97
CA ARG A 22 7.87 -3.00 8.40
C ARG A 22 9.11 -2.17 8.75
N ASN A 23 10.30 -2.65 8.43
CA ASN A 23 11.55 -1.93 8.70
C ASN A 23 11.61 -0.59 7.95
N LEU A 24 11.06 -0.52 6.73
CA LEU A 24 10.96 0.75 6.00
C LEU A 24 10.03 1.73 6.72
N ARG A 25 8.85 1.30 7.19
CA ARG A 25 7.94 2.15 7.98
C ARG A 25 8.63 2.70 9.23
N GLU A 26 9.30 1.83 10.00
CA GLU A 26 10.08 2.24 11.18
C GLU A 26 11.16 3.27 10.82
N ARG A 27 11.93 3.05 9.74
CA ARG A 27 12.96 3.99 9.27
C ARG A 27 12.43 5.35 8.87
N PHE A 28 11.19 5.41 8.36
CA PHE A 28 10.51 6.65 8.02
C PHE A 28 9.74 7.26 9.20
N GLY A 29 9.85 6.70 10.41
CA GLY A 29 9.14 7.17 11.60
C GLY A 29 7.63 6.98 11.53
N ILE A 30 7.17 5.99 10.75
CA ILE A 30 5.76 5.63 10.62
C ILE A 30 5.46 4.50 11.59
N ASP A 31 4.59 4.77 12.58
CA ASP A 31 4.11 3.75 13.50
C ASP A 31 3.14 2.77 12.81
N ASP A 32 3.20 1.49 13.20
CA ASP A 32 2.41 0.43 12.58
C ASP A 32 0.91 0.57 12.85
N LEU A 33 0.52 1.06 14.03
CA LEU A 33 -0.87 1.28 14.40
C LEU A 33 -1.43 2.50 13.68
N ASP A 34 -0.66 3.60 13.62
CA ASP A 34 -1.06 4.80 12.89
C ASP A 34 -1.21 4.51 11.39
N TYR A 35 -0.26 3.79 10.79
CA TYR A 35 -0.38 3.35 9.39
C TYR A 35 -1.65 2.54 9.15
N LYS A 36 -1.95 1.57 10.04
CA LYS A 36 -3.17 0.76 9.94
C LYS A 36 -4.42 1.63 10.06
N GLU A 37 -4.45 2.57 10.99
CA GLU A 37 -5.55 3.50 11.18
C GLU A 37 -5.79 4.33 9.89
N SER A 38 -4.74 4.96 9.36
CA SER A 38 -4.76 5.72 8.09
C SER A 38 -5.33 4.93 6.92
N MET A 39 -4.98 3.64 6.84
CA MET A 39 -5.34 2.78 5.71
C MET A 39 -6.70 2.10 5.83
N THR A 40 -7.27 1.99 7.04
CA THR A 40 -8.46 1.14 7.28
C THR A 40 -9.65 1.86 7.91
N ARG A 41 -9.45 3.02 8.54
CA ARG A 41 -10.54 3.76 9.21
C ARG A 41 -11.63 4.24 8.24
N SER A 42 -11.27 4.60 7.01
CA SER A 42 -12.21 5.10 6.00
C SER A 42 -11.73 4.75 4.60
N GLN A 43 -12.67 4.62 3.66
CA GLN A 43 -12.35 4.28 2.27
C GLN A 43 -11.43 5.35 1.65
N PRO A 44 -10.29 4.95 1.07
CA PRO A 44 -9.41 5.88 0.36
C PRO A 44 -10.12 6.55 -0.83
N VAL A 45 -9.84 7.84 -1.05
CA VAL A 45 -10.46 8.64 -2.11
C VAL A 45 -9.63 8.53 -3.39
N LEU A 46 -10.28 8.27 -4.54
CA LEU A 46 -9.61 8.28 -5.84
C LEU A 46 -9.05 9.68 -6.12
N VAL A 47 -7.76 9.74 -6.42
CA VAL A 47 -7.07 10.97 -6.82
C VAL A 47 -7.06 11.01 -8.34
N ASP A 48 -7.57 12.11 -8.88
CA ASP A 48 -7.57 12.33 -10.32
C ASP A 48 -6.12 12.54 -10.78
N SER A 49 -5.59 11.59 -11.54
CA SER A 49 -4.21 11.61 -12.01
C SER A 49 -4.17 11.70 -13.53
N PRO A 50 -3.73 12.82 -14.12
CA PRO A 50 -3.63 12.97 -15.59
C PRO A 50 -2.43 12.20 -16.20
N GLY A 51 -1.88 11.23 -15.47
CA GLY A 51 -0.62 10.55 -15.82
C GLY A 51 -0.76 9.59 -17.00
N LYS A 52 0.26 9.56 -17.87
CA LYS A 52 0.32 8.71 -19.07
C LYS A 52 0.34 7.19 -18.79
N SER A 53 0.58 6.76 -17.55
CA SER A 53 0.76 5.35 -17.20
C SER A 53 -0.55 4.59 -16.93
N GLY A 54 -1.70 5.28 -16.87
CA GLY A 54 -2.99 4.65 -16.56
C GLY A 54 -3.11 4.10 -15.13
N ALA A 55 -2.14 4.39 -14.25
CA ALA A 55 -2.19 3.98 -12.85
C ALA A 55 -3.26 4.79 -12.10
N LYS A 56 -4.06 4.10 -11.28
CA LYS A 56 -4.99 4.75 -10.35
C LYS A 56 -4.25 5.06 -9.06
N PHE A 57 -4.56 6.23 -8.50
CA PHE A 57 -4.04 6.67 -7.21
C PHE A 57 -5.21 6.87 -6.26
N TYR A 58 -5.05 6.45 -5.02
CA TYR A 58 -6.01 6.68 -3.95
C TYR A 58 -5.30 7.31 -2.78
N GLN A 59 -5.92 8.27 -2.11
CA GLN A 59 -5.36 8.94 -0.95
C GLN A 59 -6.09 8.47 0.32
N SER A 60 -5.32 8.19 1.37
CA SER A 60 -5.88 7.89 2.70
C SER A 60 -6.72 9.07 3.21
N TYR A 61 -7.66 8.80 4.13
CA TYR A 61 -8.60 9.83 4.60
C TYR A 61 -7.91 11.02 5.29
N ASP A 62 -6.78 10.77 5.94
CA ASP A 62 -5.93 11.75 6.62
C ASP A 62 -4.89 12.39 5.69
N ARG A 63 -4.87 11.98 4.41
CA ARG A 63 -3.97 12.46 3.35
C ARG A 63 -2.49 12.18 3.56
N LEU A 64 -2.14 11.29 4.49
CA LEU A 64 -0.75 10.92 4.77
C LEU A 64 -0.18 9.92 3.75
N PHE A 65 -1.02 9.07 3.15
CA PHE A 65 -0.58 7.99 2.26
C PHE A 65 -1.27 8.02 0.91
N ILE A 66 -0.55 7.53 -0.10
CA ILE A 66 -1.03 7.29 -1.45
C ILE A 66 -0.93 5.80 -1.78
N VAL A 67 -2.05 5.21 -2.19
CA VAL A 67 -2.12 3.87 -2.75
C VAL A 67 -2.10 3.98 -4.27
N LYS A 68 -1.06 3.46 -4.90
CA LYS A 68 -0.91 3.42 -6.36
C LYS A 68 -1.17 2.00 -6.86
N THR A 69 -1.98 1.84 -7.91
CA THR A 69 -2.06 0.55 -8.63
C THR A 69 -0.79 0.31 -9.42
N LEU A 70 -0.24 -0.91 -9.33
CA LEU A 70 0.94 -1.34 -10.06
C LEU A 70 0.60 -2.49 -11.01
N THR A 71 1.26 -2.54 -12.16
CA THR A 71 1.27 -3.73 -13.02
C THR A 71 2.17 -4.82 -12.44
N SER A 72 2.01 -6.06 -12.87
CA SER A 72 2.90 -7.16 -12.46
C SER A 72 4.38 -6.87 -12.75
N GLU A 73 4.66 -6.23 -13.90
CA GLU A 73 6.02 -5.83 -14.27
C GLU A 73 6.58 -4.75 -13.34
N GLU A 74 5.78 -3.77 -12.92
CA GLU A 74 6.19 -2.78 -11.92
C GLU A 74 6.48 -3.43 -10.55
N VAL A 75 5.72 -4.45 -10.16
CA VAL A 75 5.98 -5.23 -8.93
C VAL A 75 7.30 -5.99 -9.03
N GLU A 76 7.59 -6.62 -10.16
CA GLU A 76 8.87 -7.29 -10.39
C GLU A 76 10.05 -6.31 -10.33
N ARG A 77 9.92 -5.14 -10.96
CA ARG A 77 10.94 -4.07 -10.88
C ARG A 77 11.11 -3.56 -9.45
N MET A 78 10.02 -3.39 -8.70
CA MET A 78 10.07 -3.00 -7.29
C MET A 78 10.90 -4.00 -6.47
N HIS A 79 10.74 -5.31 -6.71
CA HIS A 79 11.56 -6.32 -6.03
C HIS A 79 13.05 -6.19 -6.33
N SER A 80 13.41 -5.84 -7.57
CA SER A 80 14.80 -5.57 -7.94
C SER A 80 15.36 -4.34 -7.22
N PHE A 81 14.57 -3.27 -7.09
CA PHE A 81 14.98 -2.05 -6.37
C PHE A 81 15.06 -2.24 -4.85
N LEU A 82 14.17 -3.04 -4.25
CA LEU A 82 14.16 -3.27 -2.80
C LEU A 82 15.49 -3.82 -2.28
N LYS A 83 16.18 -4.66 -3.06
CA LYS A 83 17.50 -5.19 -2.69
C LYS A 83 18.57 -4.10 -2.56
N GLN A 84 18.46 -3.03 -3.35
CA GLN A 84 19.38 -1.89 -3.32
C GLN A 84 18.95 -0.84 -2.30
N TYR A 85 17.64 -0.66 -2.13
CA TYR A 85 17.05 0.37 -1.26
C TYR A 85 17.10 0.00 0.23
N HIS A 86 17.03 -1.30 0.52
CA HIS A 86 17.20 -1.88 1.85
C HIS A 86 18.31 -2.94 1.82
N PRO A 87 19.60 -2.53 1.74
CA PRO A 87 20.69 -3.47 1.90
C PRO A 87 20.58 -4.07 3.30
N VAL A 88 20.50 -5.39 3.38
CA VAL A 88 20.51 -6.13 4.65
C VAL A 88 21.82 -5.74 5.36
N SER A 89 21.71 -5.02 6.47
CA SER A 89 22.82 -4.79 7.40
C SER A 89 22.80 -5.91 8.43
#